data_AF-A0A1H9AKU4-F1
#
_entry.id   AF-A0A1H9AKU4-F1
#
_cell.length_a   1.000
_cell.length_b   1.000
_cell.length_c   1.000
_cell.angle_alpha   90.00
_cell.angle_beta   90.00
_cell.angle_gamma   90.00
#
_symmetry.space_group_name_H-M   'P 1'
#
loop_
_entity.id
_entity.type
_entity.pdbx_description
1 polymer ?
#
loop_
_entity_poly.entity_id
_entity_poly.type
_entity_poly.pdbx_seq_one_letter_code
_entity_poly.pdbx_strand_id
1 'polypeptide(L)'
;MTAATPKGERRRQALVEAASALLVEGGFDAVRHRAVAERAGLPLASTTYYFDSLDELITAAVEFHGHAELASCRERLTGLSDRLADTDVLVELVLDLLVGQDVTDTETMLLRYERLVATGRRPYLRPLMRVLSTELHELIAEIFTRSGRDITAERVEELIALVDGTMVNAFIELKPDPRGAAARMLRSALSRHG
;
A
#
# COMPACT_ATOMS: atom_id res chain seq x y z
N MET A 1 2.18 -26.34 19.94
CA MET A 1 2.62 -25.66 18.71
C MET A 1 3.37 -26.67 17.86
N THR A 2 2.67 -27.35 16.96
CA THR A 2 3.26 -28.29 15.99
C THR A 2 3.90 -27.45 14.89
N ALA A 3 5.18 -27.66 14.57
CA ALA A 3 5.85 -26.96 13.48
C ALA A 3 5.00 -27.07 12.20
N ALA A 4 4.76 -25.94 11.53
CA ALA A 4 3.97 -25.92 10.31
C ALA A 4 4.68 -26.77 9.26
N THR A 5 3.96 -27.70 8.64
CA THR A 5 4.53 -28.47 7.53
C THR A 5 4.62 -27.56 6.29
N PRO A 6 5.59 -27.76 5.38
CA PRO A 6 5.66 -26.99 4.13
C PRO A 6 4.39 -27.04 3.26
N LYS A 7 3.55 -28.05 3.46
CA LYS A 7 2.23 -28.15 2.83
C LYS A 7 1.19 -27.26 3.52
N GLY A 8 1.25 -27.17 4.84
CA GLY A 8 0.36 -26.30 5.62
C GLY A 8 0.65 -24.82 5.38
N GLU A 9 1.92 -24.44 5.33
CA GLU A 9 2.35 -23.06 5.03
C GLU A 9 1.87 -22.62 3.64
N ARG A 10 2.05 -23.46 2.61
CA ARG A 10 1.54 -23.17 1.26
C ARG A 10 0.03 -22.98 1.20
N ARG A 11 -0.75 -23.74 1.99
CA ARG A 11 -2.21 -23.58 2.06
C ARG A 11 -2.61 -22.30 2.76
N ARG A 12 -1.96 -21.98 3.89
CA ARG A 12 -2.19 -20.71 4.58
C ARG A 12 -1.88 -19.53 3.65
N GLN A 13 -0.74 -19.61 2.95
CA GLN A 13 -0.32 -18.59 1.99
C GLN A 13 -1.34 -18.39 0.85
N ALA A 14 -1.85 -19.48 0.25
CA ALA A 14 -2.88 -19.39 -0.79
C ALA A 14 -4.17 -18.71 -0.30
N LEU A 15 -4.55 -18.89 0.97
CA LEU A 15 -5.69 -18.18 1.57
C LEU A 15 -5.39 -16.68 1.76
N VAL A 16 -4.18 -16.32 2.18
CA VAL A 16 -3.76 -14.92 2.33
C VAL A 16 -3.75 -14.21 0.98
N GLU A 17 -3.18 -14.83 -0.05
CA GLU A 17 -3.15 -14.30 -1.42
C GLU A 17 -4.56 -14.11 -1.97
N ALA A 18 -5.44 -15.11 -1.80
CA ALA A 18 -6.84 -15.01 -2.21
C ALA A 18 -7.60 -13.89 -1.47
N ALA A 19 -7.35 -13.73 -0.16
CA ALA A 19 -7.94 -12.66 0.63
C ALA A 19 -7.41 -11.27 0.23
N SER A 20 -6.12 -11.17 -0.08
CA SER A 20 -5.48 -9.94 -0.58
C SER A 20 -6.06 -9.53 -1.93
N ALA A 21 -6.23 -10.47 -2.86
CA ALA A 21 -6.87 -10.20 -4.16
C ALA A 21 -8.31 -9.69 -3.99
N LEU A 22 -9.11 -10.36 -3.15
CA LEU A 22 -10.46 -9.91 -2.80
C LEU A 22 -10.49 -8.50 -2.20
N LEU A 23 -9.54 -8.21 -1.31
CA LEU A 23 -9.40 -6.91 -0.66
C LEU A 23 -9.08 -5.81 -1.67
N VAL A 24 -8.25 -6.10 -2.68
CA VAL A 24 -7.90 -5.15 -3.75
C VAL A 24 -9.08 -4.91 -4.70
N GLU A 25 -9.79 -5.97 -5.08
CA GLU A 25 -10.89 -5.93 -6.05
C GLU A 25 -12.19 -5.33 -5.50
N GLY A 26 -12.53 -5.62 -4.23
CA GLY A 26 -13.85 -5.30 -3.67
C GLY A 26 -13.81 -4.74 -2.26
N GLY A 27 -12.63 -4.34 -1.79
CA GLY A 27 -12.45 -3.81 -0.44
C GLY A 27 -12.70 -4.86 0.65
N PHE A 28 -12.78 -4.38 1.89
CA PHE A 28 -12.89 -5.25 3.06
C PHE A 28 -14.16 -6.11 3.09
N ASP A 29 -15.26 -5.64 2.52
CA ASP A 29 -16.54 -6.37 2.57
C ASP A 29 -16.55 -7.60 1.64
N ALA A 30 -15.68 -7.61 0.63
CA ALA A 30 -15.45 -8.74 -0.26
C ALA A 30 -14.68 -9.88 0.43
N VAL A 31 -13.91 -9.58 1.48
CA VAL A 31 -13.16 -10.60 2.23
C VAL A 31 -14.11 -11.35 3.17
N ARG A 32 -14.46 -12.57 2.79
CA ARG A 32 -15.29 -13.50 3.58
C ARG A 32 -14.67 -14.88 3.51
N HIS A 33 -14.76 -15.68 4.59
CA HIS A 33 -14.21 -17.05 4.63
C HIS A 33 -14.60 -17.88 3.40
N ARG A 34 -15.88 -17.86 3.00
CA ARG A 34 -16.34 -18.59 1.82
C ARG A 34 -15.73 -18.08 0.52
N ALA A 35 -15.73 -16.77 0.30
CA ALA A 35 -15.16 -16.16 -0.90
C ALA A 35 -13.65 -16.41 -1.02
N VAL A 36 -12.93 -16.37 0.10
CA VAL A 36 -11.49 -16.65 0.17
C VAL A 36 -11.22 -18.11 -0.12
N ALA A 37 -11.94 -19.04 0.52
CA ALA A 37 -11.77 -20.48 0.30
C ALA A 37 -12.03 -20.86 -1.16
N GLU A 38 -13.11 -20.32 -1.74
CA GLU A 38 -13.47 -20.52 -3.14
C GLU A 38 -12.37 -20.02 -4.09
N ARG A 39 -11.89 -18.79 -3.89
CA ARG A 39 -10.82 -18.21 -4.72
C ARG A 39 -9.50 -18.95 -4.56
N ALA A 40 -9.17 -19.44 -3.36
CA ALA A 40 -7.97 -20.23 -3.12
C ALA A 40 -8.09 -21.68 -3.65
N GLY A 41 -9.27 -22.13 -4.10
CA GLY A 41 -9.51 -23.52 -4.49
C GLY A 41 -9.38 -24.49 -3.30
N LEU A 42 -9.69 -24.04 -2.08
CA LEU A 42 -9.55 -24.80 -0.84
C LEU A 42 -10.90 -25.05 -0.18
N PRO A 43 -11.07 -26.16 0.57
CA PRO A 43 -12.27 -26.38 1.35
C PRO A 43 -12.50 -25.26 2.36
N LEU A 44 -13.76 -24.86 2.59
CA LEU A 44 -14.13 -23.83 3.58
C LEU A 44 -13.52 -24.09 4.97
N ALA A 45 -13.46 -25.34 5.40
CA ALA A 45 -12.84 -25.72 6.68
C ALA A 45 -11.36 -25.32 6.80
N SER A 46 -10.67 -25.06 5.67
CA SER A 46 -9.28 -24.59 5.66
C SER A 46 -9.17 -23.18 6.23
N THR A 47 -10.12 -22.28 5.96
CA THR A 47 -10.03 -20.91 6.49
C THR A 47 -10.16 -20.88 7.99
N THR A 48 -11.07 -21.67 8.56
CA THR A 48 -11.26 -21.79 10.02
C THR A 48 -10.17 -22.64 10.69
N TYR A 49 -9.39 -23.39 9.92
CA TYR A 49 -8.24 -24.14 10.43
C TYR A 49 -6.98 -23.26 10.57
N TYR A 50 -6.79 -22.30 9.64
CA TYR A 50 -5.60 -21.44 9.61
C TYR A 50 -5.81 -20.04 10.21
N PHE A 51 -7.05 -19.61 10.38
CA PHE A 51 -7.40 -18.30 10.94
C PHE A 51 -8.55 -18.47 11.93
N ASP A 52 -8.34 -17.98 13.15
CA ASP A 52 -9.28 -18.05 14.26
C ASP A 52 -10.46 -17.09 14.06
N SER A 53 -10.29 -16.06 13.21
CA SER A 53 -11.33 -15.09 12.90
C SER A 53 -11.19 -14.48 11.51
N LEU A 54 -12.27 -13.84 11.05
CA LEU A 54 -12.23 -13.03 9.82
C LEU A 54 -11.28 -11.83 9.96
N ASP A 55 -11.18 -11.24 11.16
CA ASP A 55 -10.28 -10.12 11.43
C ASP A 55 -8.81 -10.53 11.32
N GLU A 56 -8.45 -11.74 11.76
CA GLU A 56 -7.10 -12.29 11.58
C GLU A 56 -6.79 -12.51 10.09
N LEU A 57 -7.74 -13.06 9.33
CA LEU A 57 -7.59 -13.25 7.89
C LEU A 57 -7.46 -11.91 7.15
N ILE A 58 -8.26 -10.91 7.52
CA ILE A 58 -8.16 -9.54 6.97
C ILE A 58 -6.80 -8.93 7.33
N THR A 59 -6.35 -9.09 8.57
CA THR A 59 -5.05 -8.57 9.03
C THR A 59 -3.92 -9.17 8.19
N ALA A 60 -3.92 -10.49 7.99
CA ALA A 60 -2.92 -11.17 7.15
C ALA A 60 -2.98 -10.72 5.68
N ALA A 61 -4.18 -10.45 5.15
CA ALA A 61 -4.35 -9.95 3.78
C ALA A 61 -3.84 -8.51 3.61
N VAL A 62 -4.10 -7.63 4.59
CA VAL A 62 -3.59 -6.25 4.62
C VAL A 62 -2.07 -6.25 4.75
N GLU A 63 -1.53 -7.09 5.64
CA GLU A 63 -0.09 -7.22 5.85
C GLU A 63 0.61 -7.70 4.57
N PHE A 64 0.11 -8.77 3.96
CA PHE A 64 0.65 -9.30 2.72
C PHE A 64 0.62 -8.26 1.59
N HIS A 65 -0.51 -7.56 1.43
CA HIS A 65 -0.64 -6.52 0.42
C HIS A 65 0.32 -5.35 0.68
N GLY A 66 0.33 -4.80 1.90
CA GLY A 66 1.16 -3.66 2.27
C GLY A 66 2.66 -3.96 2.09
N HIS A 67 3.13 -5.13 2.54
CA HIS A 67 4.52 -5.54 2.32
C HIS A 67 4.84 -5.77 0.84
N ALA A 68 3.90 -6.29 0.04
CA ALA A 68 4.11 -6.44 -1.41
C ALA A 68 4.28 -5.07 -2.11
N GLU A 69 3.51 -4.06 -1.70
CA GLU A 69 3.64 -2.70 -2.23
C GLU A 69 4.98 -2.05 -1.83
N LEU A 70 5.37 -2.17 -0.56
CA LEU A 70 6.66 -1.69 -0.07
C LEU A 70 7.84 -2.39 -0.76
N ALA A 71 7.75 -3.71 -0.95
CA ALA A 71 8.76 -4.50 -1.64
C ALA A 71 8.92 -4.09 -3.11
N SER A 72 7.81 -3.92 -3.83
CA SER A 72 7.84 -3.46 -5.23
C SER A 72 8.50 -2.08 -5.37
N CYS A 73 8.20 -1.14 -4.47
CA CYS A 73 8.85 0.17 -4.46
C CYS A 73 10.35 0.06 -4.19
N ARG A 74 10.74 -0.80 -3.24
CA ARG A 74 12.14 -1.04 -2.90
C ARG A 74 12.92 -1.64 -4.09
N GLU A 75 12.33 -2.58 -4.81
CA GLU A 75 12.91 -3.16 -6.04
C GLU A 75 13.12 -2.11 -7.14
N ARG A 76 12.17 -1.18 -7.32
CA ARG A 76 12.37 -0.05 -8.24
C ARG A 76 13.48 0.89 -7.79
N LEU A 77 13.53 1.22 -6.50
CA LEU A 77 14.55 2.08 -5.92
C LEU A 77 15.96 1.49 -6.10
N THR A 78 16.12 0.17 -5.97
CA THR A 78 17.41 -0.49 -6.22
C THR A 78 17.82 -0.44 -7.70
N GLY A 79 16.87 -0.53 -8.63
CA GLY A 79 17.11 -0.46 -10.07
C GLY A 79 17.46 0.93 -10.64
N LEU A 80 17.32 2.01 -9.88
CA LEU A 80 17.42 3.40 -10.38
C LEU A 80 18.65 4.18 -9.90
N SER A 81 19.67 3.52 -9.32
CA SER A 81 20.79 4.16 -8.58
C SER A 81 21.40 5.41 -9.23
N ASP A 82 21.53 5.46 -10.56
CA ASP A 82 22.24 6.52 -11.27
C ASP A 82 21.34 7.70 -11.69
N ARG A 83 20.01 7.58 -11.52
CA ARG A 83 19.01 8.56 -11.98
C ARG A 83 18.29 9.30 -10.84
N LEU A 84 18.60 8.98 -9.58
CA LEU A 84 17.87 9.50 -8.41
C LEU A 84 18.07 10.98 -8.13
N ALA A 85 19.09 11.63 -8.73
CA ALA A 85 19.29 13.08 -8.58
C ALA A 85 18.20 13.91 -9.30
N ASP A 86 17.51 13.32 -10.28
CA ASP A 86 16.44 13.96 -11.03
C ASP A 86 15.17 14.09 -10.16
N THR A 87 14.67 15.33 -10.02
CA THR A 87 13.45 15.62 -9.26
C THR A 87 12.23 14.94 -9.86
N ASP A 88 12.14 14.76 -11.18
CA ASP A 88 11.00 14.09 -11.78
C ASP A 88 11.00 12.58 -11.46
N VAL A 89 12.18 11.95 -11.44
CA VAL A 89 12.33 10.55 -11.00
C VAL A 89 11.95 10.39 -9.53
N LEU A 90 12.37 11.33 -8.68
CA LEU A 90 12.01 11.36 -7.26
C LEU A 90 10.49 11.53 -7.05
N VAL A 91 9.86 12.45 -7.78
CA VAL A 91 8.41 12.69 -7.73
C VAL A 91 7.66 11.42 -8.09
N GLU A 92 8.02 10.77 -9.19
CA GLU A 92 7.36 9.53 -9.60
C GLU A 92 7.53 8.43 -8.56
N LEU A 93 8.74 8.22 -8.02
CA LEU A 93 8.98 7.21 -6.97
C LEU A 93 8.12 7.41 -5.71
N VAL A 94 7.96 8.65 -5.26
CA VAL A 94 7.10 8.95 -4.11
C VAL A 94 5.62 8.74 -4.44
N LEU A 95 5.17 9.15 -5.63
CA LEU A 95 3.77 8.92 -6.06
C LEU A 95 3.45 7.45 -6.24
N ASP A 96 4.39 6.70 -6.80
CA ASP A 96 4.33 5.27 -6.97
C ASP A 96 4.13 4.55 -5.62
N LEU A 97 4.83 5.01 -4.59
CA LEU A 97 4.71 4.48 -3.24
C LEU A 97 3.39 4.87 -2.55
N LEU A 98 2.88 6.09 -2.77
CA LEU A 98 1.67 6.59 -2.08
C LEU A 98 0.36 6.27 -2.82
N VAL A 99 0.35 6.46 -4.13
CA VAL A 99 -0.84 6.39 -5.00
C VAL A 99 -0.94 5.03 -5.71
N GLY A 100 0.16 4.26 -5.75
CA GLY A 100 0.24 2.96 -6.41
C GLY A 100 1.06 3.00 -7.69
N GLN A 101 1.72 1.88 -7.98
CA GLN A 101 2.56 1.67 -9.18
C GLN A 101 1.69 1.52 -10.42
N ASP A 102 2.07 2.18 -11.53
CA ASP A 102 1.46 2.00 -12.85
C ASP A 102 -0.08 2.16 -12.88
N VAL A 103 -0.66 2.74 -11.84
CA VAL A 103 -2.09 3.04 -11.79
C VAL A 103 -2.30 4.30 -12.59
N THR A 104 -3.00 4.17 -13.72
CA THR A 104 -3.31 5.29 -14.61
C THR A 104 -4.79 5.66 -14.62
N ASP A 105 -5.67 4.73 -14.26
CA ASP A 105 -7.10 4.98 -14.22
C ASP A 105 -7.55 5.51 -12.85
N THR A 106 -8.45 6.48 -12.88
CA THR A 106 -8.96 7.15 -11.67
C THR A 106 -9.76 6.22 -10.77
N GLU A 107 -10.42 5.21 -11.34
CA GLU A 107 -11.26 4.27 -10.59
C GLU A 107 -10.41 3.40 -9.65
N THR A 108 -9.30 2.83 -10.14
CA THR A 108 -8.37 2.06 -9.32
C THR A 108 -7.73 2.90 -8.21
N MET A 109 -7.38 4.16 -8.50
CA MET A 109 -6.88 5.08 -7.46
C MET A 109 -7.96 5.36 -6.41
N LEU A 110 -9.22 5.57 -6.83
CA LEU A 110 -10.32 5.79 -5.92
C LEU A 110 -10.56 4.58 -5.02
N LEU A 111 -10.61 3.37 -5.58
CA LEU A 111 -10.76 2.12 -4.82
C LEU A 111 -9.63 1.92 -3.79
N ARG A 112 -8.39 2.28 -4.15
CA ARG A 112 -7.26 2.31 -3.22
C ARG A 112 -7.54 3.25 -2.04
N TYR A 113 -7.94 4.49 -2.32
CA TYR A 113 -8.24 5.48 -1.28
C TYR A 113 -9.45 5.11 -0.42
N GLU A 114 -10.49 4.53 -1.00
CA GLU A 114 -11.63 3.97 -0.26
C GLU A 114 -11.18 2.90 0.73
N ARG A 115 -10.31 1.98 0.30
CA ARG A 115 -9.72 0.95 1.17
C ARG A 115 -8.88 1.58 2.29
N LEU A 116 -8.02 2.53 1.98
CA LEU A 116 -7.18 3.21 2.98
C LEU A 116 -8.05 3.87 4.05
N VAL A 117 -9.05 4.66 3.66
CA VAL A 117 -9.97 5.34 4.59
C VAL A 117 -10.82 4.34 5.38
N ALA A 118 -11.27 3.25 4.74
CA ALA A 118 -12.06 2.20 5.39
C ALA A 118 -11.31 1.50 6.55
N THR A 119 -9.97 1.58 6.59
CA THR A 119 -9.16 1.07 7.69
C THR A 119 -9.48 1.76 9.02
N GLY A 120 -9.88 3.03 9.01
CA GLY A 120 -10.23 3.79 10.21
C GLY A 120 -11.43 3.20 10.99
N ARG A 121 -12.26 2.38 10.34
CA ARG A 121 -13.39 1.66 10.96
C ARG A 121 -13.01 0.30 11.55
N ARG A 122 -11.72 -0.08 11.52
CA ARG A 122 -11.21 -1.41 11.91
C ARG A 122 -10.09 -1.27 12.95
N PRO A 123 -10.44 -1.01 14.23
CA PRO A 123 -9.44 -0.75 15.27
C PRO A 123 -8.41 -1.86 15.46
N TYR A 124 -8.76 -3.12 15.15
CA TYR A 124 -7.86 -4.27 15.24
C TYR A 124 -6.66 -4.17 14.27
N LEU A 125 -6.76 -3.40 13.17
CA LEU A 125 -5.65 -3.17 12.25
C LEU A 125 -4.63 -2.15 12.77
N ARG A 126 -4.94 -1.40 13.83
CA ARG A 126 -4.07 -0.30 14.32
C ARG A 126 -2.61 -0.72 14.56
N PRO A 127 -2.30 -1.88 15.19
CA PRO A 127 -0.92 -2.30 15.36
C PRO A 127 -0.19 -2.51 14.03
N LEU A 128 -0.83 -3.23 13.10
CA LEU A 128 -0.29 -3.47 11.76
C LEU A 128 -0.09 -2.16 10.97
N MET A 129 -1.08 -1.27 10.99
CA MET A 129 -0.98 0.01 10.27
C MET A 129 0.15 0.90 10.79
N ARG A 130 0.50 0.82 12.08
CA ARG A 130 1.67 1.52 12.61
C ARG A 130 2.97 0.96 12.07
N VAL A 131 3.08 -0.37 11.97
CA VAL A 131 4.25 -1.02 11.36
C VAL A 131 4.41 -0.57 9.91
N LEU A 132 3.36 -0.72 9.11
CA LEU A 132 3.36 -0.34 7.69
C LEU A 132 3.63 1.17 7.49
N SER A 133 3.10 2.03 8.37
CA SER A 133 3.37 3.48 8.32
C SER A 133 4.84 3.80 8.62
N THR A 134 5.46 3.14 9.59
CA THR A 134 6.89 3.30 9.88
C THR A 134 7.73 2.87 8.68
N GLU A 135 7.47 1.68 8.13
CA GLU A 135 8.21 1.18 6.96
C GLU A 135 8.03 2.06 5.73
N LEU A 136 6.82 2.61 5.52
CA LEU A 136 6.53 3.59 4.48
C LEU A 136 7.38 4.86 4.67
N HIS A 137 7.40 5.43 5.87
CA HIS A 137 8.16 6.65 6.17
C HIS A 137 9.66 6.43 5.98
N GLU A 138 10.18 5.29 6.43
CA GLU A 138 11.57 4.89 6.24
C GLU A 138 11.94 4.74 4.77
N LEU A 139 11.07 4.13 3.95
CA LEU A 139 11.31 3.98 2.53
C LEU A 139 11.27 5.33 1.79
N ILE A 140 10.37 6.24 2.16
CA ILE A 140 10.38 7.60 1.62
C ILE A 140 11.70 8.29 1.99
N ALA A 141 12.11 8.25 3.26
CA ALA A 141 13.38 8.84 3.69
C ALA A 141 14.57 8.25 2.92
N GLU A 142 14.59 6.93 2.70
CA GLU A 142 15.62 6.25 1.91
C GLU A 142 15.67 6.76 0.46
N ILE A 143 14.52 6.97 -0.18
CA ILE A 143 14.46 7.55 -1.54
C ILE A 143 15.17 8.92 -1.56
N PHE A 144 14.90 9.79 -0.58
CA PHE A 144 15.55 11.09 -0.47
C PHE A 144 17.06 10.98 -0.20
N THR A 145 17.47 10.17 0.77
CA THR A 145 18.88 9.96 1.10
C THR A 145 19.66 9.45 -0.12
N ARG A 146 19.10 8.51 -0.89
CA ARG A 146 19.75 8.00 -2.12
C ARG A 146 19.74 9.01 -3.28
N SER A 147 18.87 10.02 -3.23
CA SER A 147 18.92 11.18 -4.15
C SER A 147 19.95 12.26 -3.75
N GLY A 148 20.69 12.05 -2.65
CA GLY A 148 21.63 13.03 -2.10
C GLY A 148 20.95 14.18 -1.36
N ARG A 149 19.72 13.97 -0.89
CA ARG A 149 18.90 14.97 -0.18
C ARG A 149 18.60 14.44 1.22
N ASP A 150 18.96 15.20 2.24
CA ASP A 150 18.50 14.91 3.59
C ASP A 150 17.05 15.40 3.75
N ILE A 151 16.22 14.58 4.40
CA ILE A 151 14.83 14.90 4.70
C ILE A 151 14.54 14.57 6.15
N THR A 152 13.83 15.47 6.84
CA THR A 152 13.37 15.23 8.22
C THR A 152 12.12 14.36 8.22
N ALA A 153 11.86 13.66 9.32
CA ALA A 153 10.62 12.89 9.49
C ALA A 153 9.37 13.77 9.35
N GLU A 154 9.39 14.98 9.93
CA GLU A 154 8.32 15.98 9.79
C GLU A 154 8.09 16.34 8.31
N ARG A 155 9.16 16.51 7.53
CA ARG A 155 9.02 16.81 6.11
C ARG A 155 8.46 15.62 5.31
N VAL A 156 8.79 14.39 5.68
CA VAL A 156 8.16 13.19 5.09
C VAL A 156 6.65 13.19 5.37
N GLU A 157 6.24 13.45 6.61
CA GLU A 157 4.83 13.54 7.00
C GLU A 157 4.09 14.65 6.22
N GLU A 158 4.70 15.81 6.05
CA GLU A 158 4.15 16.91 5.24
C GLU A 158 3.94 16.52 3.78
N LEU A 159 4.89 15.80 3.17
CA LEU A 159 4.78 15.37 1.78
C LEU A 159 3.67 14.32 1.59
N ILE A 160 3.54 13.38 2.53
CA ILE A 160 2.44 12.41 2.52
C ILE A 160 1.10 13.14 2.62
N ALA A 161 0.95 14.03 3.60
CA ALA A 161 -0.27 14.81 3.78
C ALA A 161 -0.60 15.69 2.56
N LEU A 162 0.41 16.25 1.90
CA LEU A 162 0.24 17.01 0.66
C LEU A 162 -0.30 16.13 -0.47
N VAL A 163 0.28 14.95 -0.68
CA VAL A 163 -0.15 14.02 -1.74
C VAL A 163 -1.56 13.53 -1.45
N ASP A 164 -1.83 13.03 -0.24
CA ASP A 164 -3.15 12.52 0.15
C ASP A 164 -4.23 13.59 0.06
N GLY A 165 -3.95 14.81 0.57
CA GLY A 165 -4.88 15.93 0.46
C GLY A 165 -5.14 16.32 -1.00
N THR A 166 -4.11 16.27 -1.85
CA THR A 166 -4.27 16.55 -3.28
C THR A 166 -5.13 15.48 -3.97
N MET A 167 -4.90 14.21 -3.66
CA MET A 167 -5.67 13.09 -4.22
C MET A 167 -7.14 13.17 -3.80
N VAL A 168 -7.42 13.36 -2.51
CA VAL A 168 -8.79 13.52 -1.99
C VAL A 168 -9.52 14.69 -2.66
N ASN A 169 -8.87 15.86 -2.77
CA ASN A 169 -9.46 17.00 -3.46
C ASN A 169 -9.69 16.74 -4.95
N ALA A 170 -8.76 16.03 -5.61
CA ALA A 170 -8.91 15.67 -7.01
C ALA A 170 -10.10 14.73 -7.25
N PHE A 171 -10.37 13.77 -6.35
CA PHE A 171 -11.56 12.93 -6.44
C PHE A 171 -12.85 13.72 -6.19
N ILE A 172 -12.87 14.60 -5.19
CA ILE A 172 -14.03 15.46 -4.89
C ILE A 172 -14.37 16.36 -6.09
N GLU A 173 -13.36 16.93 -6.73
CA GLU A 173 -13.50 17.82 -7.88
C GLU A 173 -13.64 17.06 -9.21
N LEU A 174 -13.65 15.72 -9.20
CA LEU A 174 -13.70 14.86 -10.39
C LEU A 174 -12.64 15.24 -11.44
N LYS A 175 -11.42 15.52 -10.98
CA LYS A 175 -10.31 15.85 -11.89
C LYS A 175 -10.01 14.66 -12.79
N PRO A 176 -9.76 14.88 -14.09
CA PRO A 176 -9.46 13.80 -15.03
C PRO A 176 -8.10 13.15 -14.78
N ASP A 177 -7.22 13.83 -14.04
CA ASP A 177 -5.86 13.35 -13.72
C ASP A 177 -5.49 13.69 -12.25
N PRO A 178 -5.96 12.88 -11.28
CA PRO A 178 -5.63 13.04 -9.87
C PRO A 178 -4.13 12.90 -9.60
N ARG A 179 -3.50 11.88 -10.19
CA ARG A 179 -2.07 11.60 -10.01
C ARG A 179 -1.20 12.75 -10.53
N GLY A 180 -1.48 13.29 -11.70
CA GLY A 180 -0.75 14.45 -12.21
C GLY A 180 -1.00 15.72 -11.41
N ALA A 181 -2.17 15.87 -10.76
CA ALA A 181 -2.36 16.94 -9.78
C ALA A 181 -1.42 16.78 -8.57
N ALA A 182 -1.31 15.57 -8.02
CA ALA A 182 -0.36 15.27 -6.94
C ALA A 182 1.10 15.48 -7.39
N ALA A 183 1.46 15.06 -8.61
CA ALA A 183 2.80 15.28 -9.18
C ALA A 183 3.17 16.77 -9.27
N ARG A 184 2.25 17.62 -9.73
CA ARG A 184 2.46 19.07 -9.78
C ARG A 184 2.66 19.66 -8.38
N MET A 185 1.86 19.24 -7.41
CA MET A 185 1.96 19.71 -6.03
C MET A 185 3.28 19.28 -5.39
N LEU A 186 3.66 18.02 -5.55
CA LEU A 186 4.91 17.47 -5.02
C LEU A 186 6.13 18.16 -5.64
N ARG A 187 6.16 18.33 -6.98
CA ARG A 187 7.23 19.07 -7.67
C ARG A 187 7.38 20.49 -7.14
N SER A 188 6.27 21.20 -6.95
CA SER A 188 6.26 22.56 -6.38
C SER A 188 6.73 22.60 -4.91
N ALA A 189 6.43 21.56 -4.12
CA ALA A 189 6.89 21.47 -2.74
C ALA A 189 8.41 21.25 -2.66
N LEU A 190 8.95 20.43 -3.56
CA LEU A 190 10.38 20.14 -3.65
C LEU A 190 11.20 21.32 -4.18
N SER A 191 10.66 22.11 -5.11
CA SER A 191 11.36 23.27 -5.66
C SER A 191 11.45 24.48 -4.71
N ARG A 192 10.59 24.56 -3.69
CA ARG A 192 10.54 25.69 -2.75
C ARG A 192 11.58 25.62 -1.63
N HIS A 193 12.30 24.51 -1.51
CA HIS A 193 13.25 24.24 -0.41
C HIS A 193 14.60 23.71 -0.93
N GLY A 194 14.93 23.97 -2.20
CA GLY A 194 16.24 23.67 -2.81
C GLY A 194 17.13 24.91 -2.90
#